data_AF-A0A6M1U7I3-F1
#
_entry.id   AF-A0A6M1U7I3-F1
#
_cell.length_a   1.000
_cell.length_b   1.000
_cell.length_c   1.000
_cell.angle_alpha   90.00
_cell.angle_beta   90.00
_cell.angle_gamma   90.00
#
_symmetry.space_group_name_H-M   'P 1'
#
loop_
_entity.id
_entity.type
_entity.pdbx_description
1 polymer ?
#
loop_
_entity_poly.entity_id
_entity_poly.type
_entity_poly.pdbx_seq_one_letter_code
_entity_poly.pdbx_strand_id
1 'polypeptide(L)' 'MIDWKTKLASRKFWALLAGVATSSMVLFGTDAGTATKVVALIGSVGSCVGYMLAEAKVDAANKQK' A
#
# COMPACT_ATOMS: atom_id res chain seq x y z
N MET A 1 -21.08 3.85 -2.87
CA MET A 1 -19.95 3.28 -3.62
C MET A 1 -18.68 3.41 -2.77
N ILE A 2 -17.83 2.40 -2.68
CA ILE A 2 -16.59 2.50 -1.89
C ILE A 2 -15.63 3.51 -2.53
N ASP A 3 -15.11 4.44 -1.72
CA ASP A 3 -14.05 5.35 -2.16
C ASP A 3 -12.68 4.66 -2.08
N TRP A 4 -12.34 3.97 -3.16
CA TRP A 4 -11.07 3.26 -3.31
C TRP A 4 -9.86 4.20 -3.34
N LYS A 5 -9.99 5.41 -3.88
CA LYS A 5 -8.89 6.37 -3.95
C LYS A 5 -8.44 6.76 -2.54
N THR A 6 -9.39 7.07 -1.68
CA THR A 6 -9.12 7.41 -0.27
C THR A 6 -8.60 6.22 0.52
N LYS A 7 -9.11 5.00 0.28
CA LYS A 7 -8.61 3.78 0.93
C LYS A 7 -7.16 3.45 0.52
N LEU A 8 -6.83 3.53 -0.77
CA LEU A 8 -5.49 3.23 -1.28
C LEU A 8 -4.46 4.29 -0.87
N ALA A 9 -4.86 5.53 -0.63
CA ALA A 9 -3.99 6.56 -0.06
C ALA A 9 -3.73 6.38 1.45
N SER A 10 -4.48 5.50 2.13
CA SER A 10 -4.41 5.34 3.58
C SER A 10 -3.24 4.45 4.01
N ARG A 11 -2.35 4.99 4.86
CA ARG A 11 -1.31 4.19 5.53
C ARG A 11 -1.88 3.02 6.32
N LYS A 12 -3.10 3.16 6.86
CA LYS A 12 -3.78 2.09 7.60
C LYS A 12 -4.10 0.89 6.71
N PHE A 13 -4.47 1.13 5.45
CA PHE A 13 -4.74 0.05 4.50
C PHE A 13 -3.49 -0.78 4.24
N TRP A 14 -2.37 -0.12 3.94
CA TRP A 14 -1.10 -0.80 3.69
C TRP A 14 -0.52 -1.50 4.92
N ALA A 15 -0.70 -0.91 6.11
CA ALA A 15 -0.31 -1.57 7.36
C ALA A 15 -1.12 -2.84 7.63
N LEU A 16 -2.44 -2.81 7.40
CA LEU A 16 -3.30 -3.99 7.54
C LEU A 16 -2.96 -5.06 6.51
N LEU A 17 -2.69 -4.66 5.25
CA LEU A 17 -2.28 -5.59 4.20
C LEU A 17 -0.95 -6.29 4.55
N ALA A 18 0.04 -5.53 5.03
CA ALA A 18 1.31 -6.08 5.51
C ALA A 18 1.12 -7.02 6.70
N GLY A 19 0.23 -6.67 7.64
CA GLY A 19 -0.12 -7.52 8.78
C GLY A 19 -0.73 -8.85 8.34
N VAL A 20 -1.73 -8.81 7.47
CA VAL A 20 -2.38 -10.03 6.93
C VAL A 20 -1.39 -10.90 6.16
N ALA A 21 -0.55 -10.30 5.31
CA ALA A 21 0.48 -11.03 4.57
C ALA A 21 1.47 -11.70 5.53
N THR A 22 1.92 -10.98 6.57
CA THR A 22 2.85 -11.51 7.57
C THR A 22 2.23 -12.64 8.39
N SER A 23 1.01 -12.47 8.87
CA SER A 23 0.29 -13.54 9.58
C SER A 23 0.09 -14.78 8.71
N SER A 24 -0.19 -14.60 7.42
CA SER A 24 -0.32 -15.72 6.47
C SER A 24 1.00 -16.48 6.33
N MET A 25 2.13 -15.77 6.19
CA MET A 25 3.45 -16.41 6.10
C MET A 25 3.82 -17.20 7.35
N VAL A 26 3.45 -16.69 8.53
CA VAL A 26 3.62 -17.42 9.80
C VAL A 26 2.79 -18.71 9.79
N LEU A 27 1.54 -18.67 9.32
CA LEU A 27 0.68 -19.86 9.23
C LEU A 27 1.27 -20.95 8.33
N PHE A 28 1.96 -20.57 7.26
CA PHE A 28 2.59 -21.51 6.32
C PHE A 28 4.04 -21.88 6.69
N GLY A 29 4.55 -21.45 7.84
CA GLY A 29 5.90 -21.79 8.31
C GLY A 29 7.03 -21.17 7.47
N THR A 30 6.77 -20.02 6.84
CA THR A 30 7.77 -19.30 6.03
C THR A 30 8.86 -18.67 6.92
N ASP A 31 10.09 -18.59 6.41
CA ASP A 31 11.20 -17.98 7.15
C ASP A 31 11.06 -16.45 7.30
N ALA A 32 11.68 -15.90 8.35
CA ALA A 32 11.61 -14.47 8.67
C ALA A 32 12.22 -13.56 7.58
N GLY A 33 13.19 -14.06 6.82
CA GLY A 33 13.81 -13.33 5.71
C GLY A 33 12.85 -13.14 4.55
N THR A 34 12.14 -14.20 4.17
CA THR A 34 11.07 -14.11 3.16
C THR A 34 9.94 -13.20 3.63
N ALA A 35 9.54 -13.29 4.90
CA ALA A 35 8.52 -12.40 5.46
C ALA A 35 8.91 -10.91 5.36
N THR A 36 10.17 -10.60 5.71
CA THR A 36 10.72 -9.25 5.60
C THR A 36 10.70 -8.74 4.16
N LYS A 37 11.10 -9.57 3.18
CA LYS A 37 11.09 -9.20 1.75
C LYS A 37 9.67 -8.87 1.26
N VAL A 38 8.67 -9.66 1.66
CA VAL A 38 7.28 -9.42 1.28
C VAL A 38 6.75 -8.12 1.90
N VAL A 39 7.02 -7.86 3.17
CA VAL A 39 6.62 -6.58 3.81
C VAL A 39 7.30 -5.38 3.14
N ALA A 40 8.59 -5.50 2.80
CA ALA A 40 9.31 -4.45 2.08
C ALA A 40 8.70 -4.20 0.69
N LEU A 41 8.32 -5.26 -0.03
CA LEU A 41 7.64 -5.16 -1.31
C LEU A 41 6.29 -4.45 -1.19
N ILE A 42 5.47 -4.80 -0.19
CA ILE A 42 4.18 -4.14 0.07
C ILE A 42 4.39 -2.65 0.35
N GLY A 43 5.41 -2.28 1.13
CA GLY A 43 5.76 -0.89 1.39
C GLY A 43 6.21 -0.12 0.15
N SER A 44 7.00 -0.75 -0.73
CA SER A 44 7.42 -0.17 -2.01
C SER A 44 6.22 0.11 -2.92
N VAL A 45 5.34 -0.87 -3.10
CA VAL A 45 4.12 -0.72 -3.91
C VAL A 45 3.21 0.36 -3.32
N GLY A 46 2.99 0.35 -2.01
CA GLY A 46 2.16 1.36 -1.34
C GLY A 46 2.71 2.78 -1.51
N SER A 47 4.03 2.93 -1.53
CA SER A 47 4.69 4.22 -1.78
C SER A 47 4.47 4.71 -3.21
N CYS A 48 4.61 3.83 -4.21
CA CYS A 48 4.32 4.16 -5.61
C CYS A 48 2.86 4.58 -5.80
N VAL A 49 1.91 3.80 -5.25
CA VAL A 49 0.47 4.13 -5.33
C VAL A 49 0.18 5.47 -4.64
N GLY A 50 0.77 5.70 -3.47
CA GLY A 50 0.63 6.97 -2.75
C GLY A 50 1.11 8.16 -3.55
N TYR A 51 2.25 8.03 -4.24
CA TYR A 51 2.80 9.08 -5.09
C TYR A 51 1.93 9.36 -6.32
N MET A 52 1.51 8.32 -7.05
CA MET A 52 0.62 8.48 -8.21
C MET A 52 -0.71 9.16 -7.84
N LEU A 53 -1.27 8.85 -6.67
CA LEU A 53 -2.49 9.51 -6.18
C LEU A 53 -2.25 10.96 -5.77
N ALA A 54 -1.04 11.31 -5.31
CA ALA A 54 -0.67 12.68 -5.01
C ALA A 54 -0.50 13.51 -6.29
N GLU A 55 0.20 12.98 -7.30
CA GLU A 55 0.34 13.61 -8.62
C GLU A 55 -1.03 13.83 -9.27
N ALA A 56 -1.89 12.82 -9.28
CA ALA A 56 -3.23 12.94 -9.86
C ALA A 56 -4.08 14.07 -9.22
N LYS A 57 -3.87 14.36 -7.93
CA LYS A 57 -4.52 15.49 -7.26
C LYS A 57 -3.95 16.83 -7.71
N VAL A 58 -2.63 16.94 -7.87
CA VAL A 58 -1.95 18.14 -8.36
C VAL A 58 -2.35 18.42 -9.81
N ASP A 59 -2.40 17.40 -10.65
CA ASP A 59 -2.82 17.52 -12.06
C ASP A 59 -4.27 17.99 -12.20
N ALA A 60 -5.17 17.47 -11.37
CA ALA A 60 -6.55 17.91 -11.36
C ALA A 60 -6.69 19.38 -10.94
N ALA A 61 -5.90 19.84 -9.95
CA ALA A 61 -5.89 21.23 -9.53
C ALA A 61 -5.29 22.16 -10.59
N ASN A 62 -4.26 21.71 -11.32
CA ASN A 62 -3.65 22.49 -12.40
C ASN A 62 -4.57 22.63 -13.61
N LYS A 63 -5.37 21.60 -13.96
CA LYS A 63 -6.36 21.68 -15.06
C LYS A 63 -7.55 22.60 -14.77
N GLN A 64 -7.76 22.98 -13.50
CA GLN A 64 -8.83 23.90 -13.11
C GLN A 64 -8.41 25.38 -13.15
N LYS A 65 -7.11 25.67 -13.33
CA LYS A 65 -6.60 27.01 -13.62
C LYS A 65 -6.65 27.29 -15.13
#